data_AF-A0A455U5U1-F1
#
_entry.id   AF-A0A455U5U1-F1
#
_cell.length_a   1.000
_cell.length_b   1.000
_cell.length_c   1.000
_cell.angle_alpha   90.00
_cell.angle_beta   90.00
_cell.angle_gamma   90.00
#
_symmetry.space_group_name_H-M   'P 1'
#
loop_
_entity.id
_entity.type
_entity.pdbx_description
1 polymer ?
#
loop_
_entity_poly.entity_id
_entity_poly.type
_entity_poly.pdbx_seq_one_letter_code
_entity_poly.pdbx_strand_id
1 'polypeptide(L)'
;MAQHNAFYAQSGGVTAVINASACGVIEACRQAPDQIGKVYAGHNGIIGALTEDLIDVTQESDESIAALRHTPGGAFGSCRYKLKDIDTHRAQYERLIEVFKAHDIRYFFL
;
A
#
# COMPACT_ATOMS: atom_id res chain seq x y z
N MET A 1 -17.05 -9.95 -12.61
CA MET A 1 -15.91 -9.23 -13.25
C MET A 1 -14.64 -9.68 -12.55
N ALA A 2 -13.47 -9.68 -13.21
CA ALA A 2 -12.22 -9.98 -12.52
C ALA A 2 -11.95 -8.88 -11.48
N GLN A 3 -11.74 -9.27 -10.22
CA GLN A 3 -11.38 -8.35 -9.15
C GLN A 3 -9.89 -8.03 -9.28
N HIS A 4 -9.53 -6.76 -9.21
CA HIS A 4 -8.13 -6.32 -9.25
C HIS A 4 -7.66 -5.95 -7.85
N ASN A 5 -6.36 -6.08 -7.61
CA ASN A 5 -5.78 -5.85 -6.30
C ASN A 5 -5.44 -4.37 -6.09
N ALA A 6 -5.37 -3.96 -4.83
CA ALA A 6 -4.97 -2.64 -4.40
C ALA A 6 -3.60 -2.66 -3.73
N PHE A 7 -2.88 -1.55 -3.86
CA PHE A 7 -1.64 -1.28 -3.14
C PHE A 7 -1.77 0.00 -2.32
N TYR A 8 -1.33 -0.07 -1.07
CA TYR A 8 -1.22 1.06 -0.16
C TYR A 8 0.23 1.25 0.30
N ALA A 9 0.70 2.49 0.39
CA ALA A 9 2.01 2.78 0.99
C ALA A 9 1.96 4.05 1.82
N GLN A 10 2.76 4.08 2.88
CA GLN A 10 3.02 5.29 3.65
C GLN A 10 4.32 5.92 3.17
N SER A 11 4.33 7.24 3.01
CA SER A 11 5.49 7.98 2.50
C SER A 11 5.83 9.19 3.35
N GLY A 12 7.13 9.48 3.48
CA GLY A 12 7.64 10.59 4.26
C GLY A 12 7.67 10.34 5.77
N GLY A 13 7.59 11.42 6.55
CA GLY A 13 7.54 11.33 8.01
C GLY A 13 6.18 10.83 8.49
N VAL A 14 6.18 9.81 9.33
CA VAL A 14 4.95 9.28 9.94
C VAL A 14 4.31 10.28 10.89
N THR A 15 3.01 10.17 11.09
CA THR A 15 2.24 11.03 12.00
C THR A 15 1.54 10.20 13.09
N ALA A 16 0.94 10.87 14.07
CA ALA A 16 0.14 10.21 15.09
C ALA A 16 -1.15 9.54 14.53
N VAL A 17 -1.55 9.87 13.29
CA VAL A 17 -2.86 9.49 12.74
C VAL A 17 -2.78 8.81 11.36
N ILE A 18 -1.60 8.63 10.76
CA ILE A 18 -1.47 8.04 9.42
C ILE A 18 -2.01 6.59 9.36
N ASN A 19 -1.99 5.86 10.47
CA ASN A 19 -2.62 4.54 10.55
C ASN A 19 -4.16 4.59 10.58
N ALA A 20 -4.77 5.70 11.00
CA ALA A 20 -6.22 5.86 10.86
C ALA A 20 -6.62 6.01 9.38
N SER A 21 -5.79 6.67 8.56
CA SER A 21 -5.97 6.68 7.10
C SER A 21 -5.80 5.28 6.52
N ALA A 22 -4.78 4.53 6.96
CA ALA A 22 -4.56 3.15 6.52
C ALA A 22 -5.77 2.25 6.84
N CYS A 23 -6.26 2.33 8.08
CA CYS A 23 -7.47 1.66 8.56
C CYS A 23 -8.66 1.93 7.62
N GLY A 24 -8.93 3.20 7.32
CA GLY A 24 -10.03 3.59 6.44
C GLY A 24 -9.91 3.05 5.01
N VAL A 25 -8.71 3.08 4.42
CA VAL A 25 -8.48 2.50 3.08
C VAL A 25 -8.72 1.00 3.09
N ILE A 26 -8.19 0.28 4.06
CA ILE A 26 -8.28 -1.18 4.14
C ILE A 26 -9.73 -1.61 4.40
N GLU A 27 -10.42 -1.00 5.36
CA GLU A 27 -11.83 -1.27 5.66
C GLU A 27 -12.72 -0.97 4.44
N ALA A 28 -12.50 0.15 3.74
CA ALA A 28 -13.27 0.49 2.54
C ALA A 28 -13.04 -0.49 1.39
N CYS A 29 -11.80 -0.96 1.20
CA CYS A 29 -11.50 -2.00 0.21
C CYS A 29 -12.20 -3.32 0.55
N ARG A 30 -12.21 -3.73 1.83
CA ARG A 30 -12.92 -4.94 2.30
C ARG A 30 -14.44 -4.85 2.09
N GLN A 31 -15.01 -3.64 2.15
CA GLN A 31 -16.43 -3.39 1.89
C GLN A 31 -16.79 -3.37 0.39
N ALA A 32 -15.80 -3.43 -0.51
CA ALA A 32 -16.00 -3.43 -1.95
C ALA A 32 -15.50 -4.73 -2.62
N PRO A 33 -15.92 -5.94 -2.17
CA PRO A 33 -15.37 -7.21 -2.65
C PRO A 33 -15.67 -7.48 -4.12
N ASP A 34 -16.68 -6.83 -4.70
CA ASP A 34 -16.99 -6.93 -6.14
C ASP A 34 -16.03 -6.12 -7.03
N GLN A 35 -15.23 -5.23 -6.44
CA GLN A 35 -14.34 -4.30 -7.15
C GLN A 35 -12.87 -4.51 -6.79
N ILE A 36 -12.57 -4.82 -5.52
CA ILE A 36 -11.22 -5.00 -4.99
C ILE A 36 -11.03 -6.45 -4.54
N GLY A 37 -9.95 -7.07 -5.02
CA GLY A 37 -9.51 -8.38 -4.56
C GLY A 37 -8.71 -8.25 -3.27
N LYS A 38 -7.38 -8.43 -3.37
CA LYS A 38 -6.45 -8.29 -2.27
C LYS A 38 -6.01 -6.85 -2.06
N VAL A 39 -5.64 -6.54 -0.82
CA VAL A 39 -4.96 -5.29 -0.45
C VAL A 39 -3.53 -5.62 -0.02
N TYR A 40 -2.57 -5.10 -0.77
CA TYR A 40 -1.15 -5.16 -0.44
C TYR A 40 -0.69 -3.84 0.18
N ALA A 41 0.20 -3.90 1.16
CA ALA A 41 0.92 -2.75 1.67
C ALA A 41 2.41 -2.84 1.31
N GLY A 42 3.02 -1.71 0.93
CA GLY A 42 4.47 -1.64 0.71
C GLY A 42 5.22 -1.56 2.03
N HIS A 43 6.04 -2.57 2.33
CA HIS A 43 6.89 -2.52 3.52
C HIS A 43 7.92 -1.38 3.39
N ASN A 44 7.91 -0.45 4.34
CA ASN A 44 8.70 0.79 4.29
C ASN A 44 8.36 1.68 3.09
N GLY A 45 7.07 1.74 2.72
CA GLY A 45 6.56 2.65 1.71
C GLY A 45 6.87 2.20 0.29
N ILE A 46 7.19 3.15 -0.60
CA ILE A 46 7.39 2.86 -2.03
C ILE A 46 8.62 1.98 -2.31
N ILE A 47 9.59 1.94 -1.39
CA ILE A 47 10.74 1.03 -1.51
C ILE A 47 10.27 -0.42 -1.51
N GLY A 48 9.30 -0.79 -0.66
CA GLY A 48 8.74 -2.14 -0.63
C GLY A 48 8.18 -2.56 -1.98
N ALA A 49 7.52 -1.66 -2.73
CA ALA A 49 7.09 -1.97 -4.09
C ALA A 49 8.27 -2.15 -5.06
N LEU A 50 9.32 -1.32 -4.97
CA LEU A 50 10.50 -1.44 -5.83
C LEU A 50 11.27 -2.75 -5.60
N THR A 51 11.36 -3.17 -4.33
CA THR A 51 12.05 -4.41 -3.91
C THR A 51 11.13 -5.62 -3.85
N GLU A 52 9.86 -5.47 -4.21
CA GLU A 52 8.82 -6.53 -4.13
C GLU A 52 8.66 -7.13 -2.71
N ASP A 53 8.88 -6.30 -1.69
CA ASP A 53 8.59 -6.57 -0.30
C ASP A 53 7.18 -6.06 0.05
N LEU A 54 6.19 -6.89 -0.28
CA LEU A 54 4.76 -6.59 -0.14
C LEU A 54 4.15 -7.35 1.03
N ILE A 55 3.35 -6.66 1.83
CA ILE A 55 2.57 -7.24 2.93
C ILE A 55 1.16 -7.51 2.41
N ASP A 56 0.70 -8.75 2.42
CA ASP A 56 -0.69 -9.10 2.11
C ASP A 56 -1.58 -8.83 3.33
N VAL A 57 -2.22 -7.66 3.35
CA VAL A 57 -3.06 -7.17 4.47
C VAL A 57 -4.37 -7.97 4.59
N THR A 58 -4.72 -8.79 3.61
CA THR A 58 -5.90 -9.66 3.71
C THR A 58 -5.74 -10.75 4.77
N GLN A 59 -4.52 -11.03 5.22
CA GLN A 59 -4.23 -11.99 6.28
C GLN A 59 -4.44 -11.43 7.69
N GLU A 60 -4.61 -10.10 7.83
CA GLU A 60 -4.83 -9.45 9.12
C GLU A 60 -6.29 -9.51 9.55
N SER A 61 -6.55 -9.73 10.84
CA SER A 61 -7.92 -9.77 11.37
C SER A 61 -8.60 -8.39 11.33
N ASP A 62 -9.92 -8.35 11.37
CA ASP A 62 -10.67 -7.08 11.43
C ASP A 62 -10.33 -6.28 12.69
N GLU A 63 -10.06 -6.95 13.81
CA GLU A 63 -9.61 -6.32 15.06
C GLU A 63 -8.23 -5.67 14.92
N SER A 64 -7.27 -6.36 14.28
CA SER A 64 -5.94 -5.79 13.99
C SER A 64 -6.04 -4.54 13.12
N ILE A 65 -6.89 -4.57 12.09
CA ILE A 65 -7.10 -3.41 11.22
C ILE A 65 -7.82 -2.28 11.96
N ALA A 66 -8.83 -2.58 12.78
CA ALA A 66 -9.52 -1.59 13.59
C ALA A 66 -8.58 -0.91 14.61
N ALA A 67 -7.64 -1.67 15.19
CA ALA A 67 -6.65 -1.15 16.13
C ALA A 67 -5.72 -0.08 15.51
N LEU A 68 -5.52 -0.09 14.18
CA LEU A 68 -4.75 0.95 13.48
C LEU A 68 -5.30 2.36 13.73
N ARG A 69 -6.62 2.50 13.94
CA ARG A 69 -7.29 3.78 14.24
C ARG A 69 -6.73 4.48 15.49
N HIS A 70 -6.16 3.71 16.42
CA HIS A 70 -5.64 4.19 17.69
C HIS A 70 -4.12 3.99 17.83
N THR A 71 -3.44 3.59 16.75
CA THR A 71 -2.00 3.28 16.77
C THR A 71 -1.21 4.41 16.08
N PRO A 72 -0.34 5.16 16.78
CA PRO A 72 0.47 6.20 16.13
C PRO A 72 1.60 5.61 15.28
N GLY A 73 2.22 6.45 14.44
CA GLY A 73 3.33 6.04 13.57
C GLY A 73 2.85 5.36 12.29
N GLY A 74 3.75 4.68 11.58
CA GLY A 74 3.43 3.97 10.35
C GLY A 74 3.50 2.45 10.54
N ALA A 75 2.35 1.79 10.61
CA ALA A 75 2.24 0.36 10.90
C ALA A 75 2.88 -0.54 9.83
N PHE A 76 3.01 -0.03 8.60
CA PHE A 76 3.67 -0.73 7.49
C PHE A 76 5.10 -0.22 7.22
N GLY A 77 5.59 0.69 8.06
CA GLY A 77 6.80 1.45 7.80
C GLY A 77 6.61 2.52 6.72
N SER A 78 7.56 3.44 6.63
CA SER A 78 7.59 4.52 5.64
C SER A 78 9.03 4.77 5.20
N CYS A 79 9.22 5.49 4.10
CA CYS A 79 10.54 5.93 3.66
C CYS A 79 10.52 7.39 3.19
N ARG A 80 11.72 7.97 3.05
CA ARG A 80 11.94 9.30 2.42
C ARG A 80 12.39 9.19 0.97
N TYR A 81 12.20 8.02 0.36
CA TYR A 81 12.61 7.80 -1.02
C TYR A 81 11.71 8.60 -1.97
N LYS A 82 12.32 9.59 -2.64
CA LYS A 82 11.62 10.42 -3.61
C LYS A 82 11.83 9.85 -5.00
N LEU A 83 10.76 9.38 -5.62
CA LEU A 83 10.73 9.17 -7.06
C LEU A 83 10.83 10.54 -7.73
N LYS A 84 11.89 10.74 -8.51
CA LYS A 84 12.05 11.91 -9.38
C LYS A 84 11.15 11.74 -10.61
N ASP A 85 11.16 12.72 -11.49
CA ASP A 85 10.48 12.63 -12.78
C ASP A 85 10.85 11.37 -13.58
N ILE A 86 9.97 11.02 -14.51
CA ILE A 86 10.08 9.80 -15.31
C ILE A 86 11.34 9.77 -16.18
N ASP A 87 11.88 10.91 -16.58
CA ASP A 87 13.10 10.95 -17.40
C ASP A 87 14.32 10.63 -16.55
N THR A 88 14.32 11.04 -15.28
CA THR A 88 15.39 10.73 -14.33
C THR A 88 15.28 9.31 -13.76
N HIS A 89 14.07 8.86 -13.41
CA HIS A 89 13.83 7.59 -12.70
C HIS A 89 12.96 6.60 -13.52
N ARG A 90 13.13 6.56 -14.84
CA ARG A 90 12.38 5.67 -15.74
C ARG A 90 12.38 4.21 -15.27
N ALA A 91 13.56 3.69 -14.94
CA ALA A 91 13.72 2.30 -14.53
C ALA A 91 12.95 1.97 -13.23
N GLN A 92 12.85 2.93 -12.30
CA GLN A 92 12.07 2.75 -11.07
C GLN A 92 10.57 2.71 -11.36
N TYR A 93 10.08 3.57 -12.26
CA TYR A 93 8.69 3.52 -12.69
C TYR A 93 8.37 2.22 -13.43
N GLU A 94 9.24 1.78 -14.33
CA GLU A 94 9.10 0.49 -15.03
C GLU A 94 9.07 -0.66 -14.03
N ARG A 95 9.98 -0.69 -13.05
CA ARG A 95 9.98 -1.69 -11.97
C ARG A 95 8.67 -1.68 -11.15
N LEU A 96 8.13 -0.51 -10.81
CA LEU A 96 6.84 -0.44 -10.11
C LEU A 96 5.72 -1.04 -10.95
N ILE A 97 5.67 -0.73 -12.25
CA ILE A 97 4.65 -1.29 -13.15
C ILE A 97 4.83 -2.80 -13.32
N GLU A 98 6.05 -3.32 -13.36
CA GLU A 98 6.32 -4.76 -13.39
C GLU A 98 5.76 -5.45 -12.14
N VAL A 99 6.08 -4.94 -10.94
CA VAL A 99 5.58 -5.50 -9.68
C VAL A 99 4.06 -5.40 -9.62
N PHE A 100 3.48 -4.25 -9.95
CA PHE A 100 2.02 -4.10 -9.94
C PHE A 100 1.33 -5.05 -10.93
N LYS A 101 1.89 -5.26 -12.12
CA LYS A 101 1.37 -6.27 -13.06
C LYS A 101 1.49 -7.69 -12.53
N ALA A 102 2.62 -8.04 -11.92
CA ALA A 102 2.87 -9.39 -11.38
C ALA A 102 1.87 -9.77 -10.27
N HIS A 103 1.39 -8.79 -9.51
CA HIS A 103 0.43 -8.96 -8.41
C HIS A 103 -1.00 -8.51 -8.77
N ASP A 104 -1.31 -8.27 -10.04
CA ASP A 104 -2.58 -7.70 -10.56
C ASP A 104 -3.10 -6.48 -9.77
N ILE A 105 -2.18 -5.61 -9.37
CA ILE A 105 -2.47 -4.35 -8.68
C ILE A 105 -2.87 -3.30 -9.72
N ARG A 106 -4.04 -2.70 -9.53
CA ARG A 106 -4.55 -1.61 -10.38
C ARG A 106 -4.98 -0.36 -9.63
N TYR A 107 -5.08 -0.45 -8.31
CA TYR A 107 -5.36 0.68 -7.43
C TYR A 107 -4.11 1.01 -6.64
N PHE A 108 -3.73 2.29 -6.62
CA PHE A 108 -2.55 2.78 -5.92
C PHE A 108 -2.96 3.92 -4.98
N PHE A 109 -2.80 3.69 -3.68
CA PHE A 109 -3.08 4.63 -2.60
C PHE A 109 -1.75 4.98 -1.90
N LEU A 110 -1.41 6.28 -1.82
CA LEU A 110 -0.15 6.79 -1.26
C LEU A 110 -0.40 7.96 -0.30
#